data_AF-A0A6A2XKP9-F1
#
_entry.id   AF-A0A6A2XKP9-F1
#
_cell.length_a   1.000
_cell.length_b   1.000
_cell.length_c   1.000
_cell.angle_alpha   90.00
_cell.angle_beta   90.00
_cell.angle_gamma   90.00
#
_symmetry.space_group_name_H-M   'P 1'
#
loop_
_entity.id
_entity.type
_entity.pdbx_description
1 polymer ?
#
loop_
_entity_poly.entity_id
_entity_poly.type
_entity_poly.pdbx_seq_one_letter_code
_entity_poly.pdbx_strand_id
1 'polypeptide(L)'
;MMSYISNADNLCWLMPELDRVIRRLHRVVGNAVVDDDRFIIVGNGSTQIFHALLYALSSPDQPEPISVVAAALSTRHIRRRRSSCDRGCINGQGRRSASIRWSLHRGGDFAQQPRWLDSRNRAGHDAMLFTFSKATGHAGSRIGWAIVKDKAIAAKMVKFIELSSIGVSKESQLRAVKILGVIDDDCRNPELEDVNFFEYGRRIMSDRWEKLRRVVIKTNGVFNLPEYPQHNCKFTGEYTHATPAFAWLRCKEGLNCEELLREKCKIMTRGGTSFGGESTYTRVNMLSSDAEFTLCWKGCLRSRTHQWEIEFMLMSTLCVIN
;
A
#
# COMPACT_ATOMS: atom_id res chain seq x y z
N MET A 1 -10.14 8.91 31.83
CA MET A 1 -8.82 8.91 31.15
C MET A 1 -8.53 10.36 30.73
N MET A 2 -7.88 11.16 31.58
CA MET A 2 -7.66 12.61 31.33
C MET A 2 -6.19 13.05 31.38
N SER A 3 -5.24 12.13 31.62
CA SER A 3 -3.81 12.46 31.63
C SER A 3 -3.26 12.47 30.20
N TYR A 4 -2.50 13.52 29.88
CA TYR A 4 -1.68 13.58 28.67
C TYR A 4 -0.59 12.48 28.70
N ILE A 5 -0.02 12.21 29.88
CA ILE A 5 1.13 11.31 30.05
C ILE A 5 0.63 9.90 30.40
N SER A 6 1.11 8.88 29.68
CA SER A 6 0.82 7.46 30.01
C SER A 6 1.83 6.83 30.96
N ASN A 7 3.11 7.23 30.91
CA ASN A 7 4.16 6.77 31.81
C ASN A 7 5.38 7.71 31.66
N ALA A 8 6.05 8.07 32.76
CA ALA A 8 7.26 8.90 32.75
C ALA A 8 8.50 8.16 32.20
N ASP A 9 8.50 6.82 32.32
CA ASP A 9 9.65 5.98 31.93
C ASP A 9 9.59 5.44 30.49
N ASN A 10 8.45 5.62 29.81
CA ASN A 10 8.29 5.20 28.41
C ASN A 10 8.29 6.39 27.46
N LEU A 11 8.49 6.13 26.18
CA LEU A 11 8.20 7.06 25.10
C LEU A 11 6.80 7.65 25.31
N CYS A 12 6.75 8.92 25.75
CA CYS A 12 5.69 9.60 26.52
C CYS A 12 4.23 9.43 26.04
N TRP A 13 4.02 8.93 24.82
CA TRP A 13 2.73 8.91 24.13
C TRP A 13 2.24 7.52 23.73
N LEU A 14 3.08 6.48 23.81
CA LEU A 14 2.72 5.10 23.47
C LEU A 14 2.14 4.35 24.67
N MET A 15 0.95 3.78 24.51
CA MET A 15 0.38 2.86 25.50
C MET A 15 1.16 1.53 25.52
N PRO A 16 1.59 1.04 26.70
CA PRO A 16 2.29 -0.25 26.82
C PRO A 16 1.51 -1.42 26.22
N GLU A 17 0.18 -1.41 26.33
CA GLU A 17 -0.69 -2.43 25.76
C GLU A 17 -0.62 -2.44 24.24
N LEU A 18 -0.53 -1.25 23.61
CA LEU A 18 -0.42 -1.13 22.16
C LEU A 18 0.94 -1.61 21.66
N ASP A 19 2.02 -1.25 22.34
CA ASP A 19 3.37 -1.76 22.04
C ASP A 19 3.39 -3.30 22.04
N ARG A 20 2.89 -3.91 23.12
CA ARG A 20 2.83 -5.37 23.28
C ARG A 20 2.05 -6.03 22.16
N VAL A 21 0.85 -5.54 21.84
CA VAL A 21 -0.01 -6.13 20.81
C VAL A 21 0.60 -5.97 19.41
N ILE A 22 1.21 -4.81 19.09
CA ILE A 22 1.92 -4.62 17.81
C ILE A 22 3.07 -5.61 17.66
N ARG A 23 3.92 -5.76 18.69
CA ARG A 23 5.03 -6.72 18.66
C ARG A 23 4.53 -8.14 18.49
N ARG A 24 3.50 -8.52 19.23
CA ARG A 24 2.92 -9.88 19.17
C ARG A 24 2.38 -10.19 17.78
N LEU A 25 1.59 -9.28 17.20
CA LEU A 25 1.06 -9.44 15.85
C LEU A 25 2.16 -9.61 14.80
N HIS A 26 3.21 -8.78 14.84
CA HIS A 26 4.34 -8.91 13.91
C HIS A 26 5.12 -10.22 14.07
N ARG A 27 5.22 -10.75 15.30
CA ARG A 27 5.83 -12.06 15.56
C ARG A 27 5.01 -13.19 14.98
N VAL A 28 3.69 -13.17 15.19
CA VAL A 28 2.73 -14.17 14.70
C VAL A 28 2.65 -14.16 13.16
N VAL A 29 2.50 -12.99 12.55
CA VAL A 29 2.46 -12.85 11.09
C VAL A 29 3.83 -13.10 10.46
N GLY A 30 4.92 -12.84 11.19
CA GLY A 30 6.29 -13.05 10.73
C GLY A 30 6.73 -12.06 9.64
N ASN A 31 6.08 -10.89 9.53
CA ASN A 31 6.34 -9.93 8.46
C ASN A 31 7.46 -8.91 8.79
N ALA A 32 7.78 -8.68 10.06
CA ALA A 32 8.77 -7.69 10.50
C ALA A 32 9.60 -8.18 11.71
N VAL A 33 10.85 -7.71 11.80
CA VAL A 33 11.70 -7.89 12.99
C VAL A 33 11.30 -6.86 14.05
N VAL A 34 10.90 -7.34 15.24
CA VAL A 34 10.37 -6.53 16.36
C VAL A 34 11.03 -6.91 17.68
N ASP A 35 12.33 -7.20 17.60
CA ASP A 35 13.18 -7.57 18.73
C ASP A 35 13.24 -6.42 19.75
N ASP A 36 13.72 -6.73 20.95
CA ASP A 36 13.68 -5.79 22.09
C ASP A 36 14.65 -4.60 21.92
N ASP A 37 15.59 -4.69 20.97
CA ASP A 37 16.51 -3.60 20.59
C ASP A 37 15.86 -2.57 19.63
N ARG A 38 14.59 -2.76 19.25
CA ARG A 38 13.86 -1.86 18.34
C ARG A 38 12.80 -1.03 19.06
N PHE A 39 12.71 0.23 18.66
CA PHE A 39 11.77 1.21 19.19
C PHE A 39 10.50 1.28 18.36
N ILE A 40 9.34 1.28 19.01
CA ILE A 40 8.04 1.49 18.36
C ILE A 40 7.61 2.93 18.56
N ILE A 41 7.35 3.63 17.45
CA ILE A 41 6.89 5.02 17.44
C ILE A 41 5.48 5.04 16.86
N VAL A 42 4.48 5.45 17.65
CA VAL A 42 3.09 5.58 17.18
C VAL A 42 2.78 7.02 16.80
N GLY A 43 2.03 7.20 15.72
CA GLY A 43 1.63 8.50 15.19
C GLY A 43 0.21 8.48 14.63
N ASN A 44 -0.32 9.67 14.32
CA ASN A 44 -1.63 9.94 13.73
C ASN A 44 -1.69 9.50 12.26
N GLY A 45 -1.59 8.19 12.04
CA GLY A 45 -1.46 7.54 10.75
C GLY A 45 -0.01 7.51 10.27
N SER A 46 0.24 6.72 9.22
CA SER A 46 1.58 6.60 8.62
C SER A 46 2.08 7.93 8.02
N THR A 47 1.19 8.85 7.64
CA THR A 47 1.57 10.17 7.11
C THR A 47 2.37 10.99 8.13
N GLN A 48 1.89 11.10 9.37
CA GLN A 48 2.62 11.84 10.41
C GLN A 48 3.97 11.18 10.71
N ILE A 49 3.99 9.85 10.78
CA ILE A 49 5.20 9.08 11.07
C ILE A 49 6.24 9.23 9.97
N PHE A 50 5.79 9.26 8.72
CA PHE A 50 6.66 9.51 7.58
C PHE A 50 7.31 10.89 7.68
N HIS A 51 6.53 11.94 8.01
CA HIS A 51 7.10 13.27 8.28
C HIS A 51 8.05 13.28 9.49
N ALA A 52 7.71 12.55 10.56
CA ALA A 52 8.57 12.43 11.73
C ALA A 52 9.91 11.76 11.38
N LEU A 53 9.89 10.74 10.53
CA LEU A 53 11.11 10.08 10.06
C LEU A 53 11.96 11.02 9.19
N LEU A 54 11.34 11.75 8.25
CA LEU A 54 12.07 12.74 7.44
C LEU A 54 12.69 13.82 8.31
N TYR A 55 11.96 14.32 9.30
CA TYR A 55 12.46 15.26 10.29
C TYR A 55 13.65 14.67 11.06
N ALA A 56 13.55 13.42 11.52
CA ALA A 56 14.61 12.77 12.29
C ALA A 56 15.89 12.52 11.49
N LEU A 57 15.74 12.22 10.20
CA LEU A 57 16.85 12.03 9.26
C LEU A 57 17.47 13.37 8.81
N SER A 58 16.69 14.45 8.88
CA SER A 58 17.19 15.80 8.65
C SER A 58 17.98 16.24 9.89
N SER A 59 19.20 16.73 9.68
CA SER A 59 20.01 17.30 10.77
C SER A 59 19.95 18.82 10.64
N PRO A 60 19.53 19.55 11.69
CA PRO A 60 19.44 21.01 11.64
C PRO A 60 20.81 21.68 11.49
N ASP A 61 21.89 20.97 11.85
CA ASP A 61 23.27 21.45 11.79
C ASP A 61 23.94 21.20 10.42
N GLN A 62 23.21 20.69 9.43
CA GLN A 62 23.77 20.46 8.11
C GLN A 62 23.62 21.71 7.23
N PRO A 63 24.68 22.12 6.53
CA PRO A 63 24.64 23.31 5.67
C PRO A 63 23.76 23.12 4.43
N GLU A 64 23.48 21.88 4.04
CA GLU A 64 22.67 21.53 2.88
C GLU A 64 21.42 20.72 3.27
N PRO A 65 20.27 20.97 2.62
CA PRO A 65 19.06 20.19 2.84
C PRO A 65 19.25 18.74 2.39
N ILE A 66 18.63 17.80 3.11
CA ILE A 66 18.65 16.39 2.71
C ILE A 66 17.86 16.18 1.42
N SER A 67 18.44 15.45 0.48
CA SER A 67 17.72 15.01 -0.72
C SER A 67 16.81 13.84 -0.37
N VAL A 68 15.50 14.02 -0.59
CA VAL A 68 14.47 13.00 -0.38
C VAL A 68 14.03 12.50 -1.75
N VAL A 69 14.28 11.22 -2.03
CA VAL A 69 13.97 10.62 -3.34
C VAL A 69 13.10 9.37 -3.18
N ALA A 70 12.22 9.17 -4.15
CA ALA A 70 11.39 7.98 -4.28
C ALA A 70 11.46 7.46 -5.72
N ALA A 71 11.50 6.14 -5.89
CA ALA A 71 11.48 5.54 -7.21
C ALA A 71 10.11 5.81 -7.87
N ALA A 72 10.13 6.47 -9.02
CA ALA A 72 8.93 6.68 -9.83
C ALA A 72 8.43 5.35 -10.42
N LEU A 73 7.16 5.32 -10.84
CA LEU A 73 6.61 4.27 -11.69
C LEU A 73 7.22 4.39 -13.09
N SER A 74 8.51 4.09 -13.23
CA SER A 74 9.15 4.03 -14.54
C SER A 74 8.83 2.69 -15.21
N THR A 75 8.34 2.78 -16.44
CA THR A 75 8.04 1.69 -17.39
C THR A 75 9.18 0.70 -17.63
N ARG A 76 10.40 0.98 -17.16
CA ARG A 76 11.52 0.02 -17.15
C ARG A 76 11.33 -1.17 -16.21
N HIS A 77 10.43 -1.11 -15.23
CA HIS A 77 10.21 -2.23 -14.30
C HIS A 77 9.37 -3.39 -14.86
N ILE A 78 8.76 -3.23 -16.04
CA ILE A 78 7.92 -4.27 -16.67
C ILE A 78 8.64 -5.01 -17.82
N ARG A 79 9.82 -4.56 -18.26
CA ARG A 79 10.69 -5.29 -19.20
C ARG A 79 12.05 -5.56 -18.58
N ARG A 80 12.39 -6.86 -18.45
CA ARG A 80 13.72 -7.38 -18.08
C ARG A 80 14.86 -6.59 -18.77
N ARG A 81 15.71 -5.92 -17.98
CA ARG A 81 17.16 -6.20 -17.83
C ARG A 81 17.82 -5.12 -16.98
N ARG A 82 18.85 -5.55 -16.24
CA ARG A 82 19.81 -4.74 -15.47
C ARG A 82 20.26 -3.53 -16.29
N SER A 83 20.16 -2.36 -15.69
CA SER A 83 21.22 -1.36 -15.75
C SER A 83 21.17 -0.56 -14.45
N SER A 84 22.36 -0.23 -13.95
CA SER A 84 22.63 0.67 -12.85
C SER A 84 21.64 1.85 -12.82
N CYS A 85 21.37 2.34 -11.60
CA CYS A 85 20.68 3.59 -11.32
C CYS A 85 21.40 4.78 -11.99
N ASP A 86 21.33 4.92 -13.31
CA ASP A 86 22.15 5.94 -14.00
C ASP A 86 21.34 7.07 -14.62
N ARG A 87 20.00 7.03 -14.73
CA ARG A 87 19.26 8.11 -15.43
C ARG A 87 17.84 8.36 -14.92
N GLY A 88 17.69 8.64 -13.63
CA GLY A 88 16.37 9.02 -13.10
C GLY A 88 16.31 9.59 -11.69
N CYS A 89 17.45 9.87 -11.06
CA CYS A 89 17.48 10.77 -9.91
C CYS A 89 17.47 12.20 -10.48
N ILE A 90 16.44 12.99 -10.18
CA ILE A 90 16.55 14.43 -10.35
C ILE A 90 17.63 14.86 -9.36
N ASN A 91 18.82 15.16 -9.90
CA ASN A 91 20.04 15.41 -9.14
C ASN A 91 19.85 16.61 -8.21
N GLY A 92 19.80 16.35 -6.90
CA GLY A 92 20.34 17.28 -5.90
C GLY A 92 21.75 16.80 -5.57
N GLN A 93 22.76 17.66 -5.78
CA GLN A 93 24.20 17.37 -5.61
C GLN A 93 24.65 17.15 -4.15
N GLY A 94 23.78 16.66 -3.26
CA GLY A 94 24.14 16.38 -1.86
C GLY A 94 24.67 14.95 -1.67
N ARG A 95 25.81 14.79 -0.99
CA ARG A 95 26.45 13.48 -0.68
C ARG A 95 25.61 12.54 0.21
N ARG A 96 24.42 12.94 0.68
CA ARG A 96 23.50 12.11 1.49
C ARG A 96 22.08 12.17 0.92
N SER A 97 21.56 11.02 0.47
CA SER A 97 20.20 10.88 -0.03
C SER A 97 19.42 9.89 0.84
N ALA A 98 18.25 10.30 1.33
CA ALA A 98 17.29 9.37 1.91
C ALA A 98 16.51 8.71 0.77
N SER A 99 16.91 7.50 0.39
CA SER A 99 16.17 6.70 -0.58
C SER A 99 14.97 6.05 0.09
N ILE A 100 13.78 6.58 -0.17
CA ILE A 100 12.55 5.96 0.29
C ILE A 100 12.20 4.84 -0.68
N ARG A 101 12.48 3.61 -0.26
CA ARG A 101 11.94 2.44 -0.94
C ARG A 101 10.49 2.27 -0.51
N TRP A 102 9.60 2.99 -1.18
CA TRP A 102 8.20 2.56 -1.22
C TRP A 102 8.19 1.22 -1.93
N SER A 103 7.65 0.19 -1.27
CA SER A 103 7.12 -0.93 -2.03
C SER A 103 5.99 -0.38 -2.89
N LEU A 104 6.32 0.01 -4.11
CA LEU A 104 5.42 0.59 -5.11
C LEU A 104 4.24 -0.33 -5.47
N HIS A 105 4.15 -1.50 -4.83
CA HIS A 105 3.09 -2.46 -4.99
C HIS A 105 1.91 -2.31 -4.01
N ARG A 106 2.06 -1.79 -2.78
CA ARG A 106 1.03 -2.09 -1.76
C ARG A 106 0.80 -1.01 -0.71
N GLY A 107 -0.22 -0.18 -0.94
CA GLY A 107 -0.98 0.42 0.14
C GLY A 107 -2.15 -0.50 0.49
N GLY A 108 -1.89 -1.53 1.28
CA GLY A 108 -2.85 -2.59 1.60
C GLY A 108 -2.21 -3.93 1.41
N ASP A 109 -1.54 -4.34 2.47
CA ASP A 109 -1.59 -5.69 3.04
C ASP A 109 -0.52 -5.77 4.11
N PHE A 110 -0.95 -6.07 5.34
CA PHE A 110 -0.04 -6.58 6.37
C PHE A 110 0.60 -7.92 5.94
N ALA A 111 0.01 -8.59 4.95
CA ALA A 111 0.33 -9.94 4.51
C ALA A 111 1.04 -10.02 3.14
N GLN A 112 1.44 -8.90 2.52
CA GLN A 112 2.12 -9.00 1.22
C GLN A 112 3.39 -8.12 1.14
N GLN A 113 4.53 -8.78 1.39
CA GLN A 113 5.88 -8.23 1.35
C GLN A 113 6.35 -7.89 -0.08
N PRO A 114 7.22 -6.87 -0.29
CA PRO A 114 7.66 -6.43 -1.62
C PRO A 114 8.60 -7.43 -2.31
N ARG A 115 8.42 -7.66 -3.62
CA ARG A 115 9.42 -8.37 -4.44
C ARG A 115 10.51 -7.39 -4.90
N TRP A 116 11.57 -7.26 -4.10
CA TRP A 116 13.01 -7.10 -4.48
C TRP A 116 13.87 -7.30 -3.22
N LEU A 117 13.53 -8.34 -2.48
CA LEU A 117 14.37 -9.07 -1.54
C LEU A 117 13.78 -10.47 -1.57
N ASP A 118 14.68 -11.43 -1.71
CA ASP A 118 14.48 -12.82 -1.40
C ASP A 118 13.36 -13.07 -0.37
N SER A 119 12.37 -13.89 -0.74
CA SER A 119 11.22 -14.31 0.08
C SER A 119 11.61 -15.17 1.30
N ARG A 120 12.83 -15.02 1.80
CA ARG A 120 13.42 -15.88 2.81
C ARG A 120 13.40 -15.28 4.23
N ASN A 121 13.24 -13.97 4.47
CA ASN A 121 13.44 -13.38 5.81
C ASN A 121 12.42 -12.30 6.25
N ARG A 122 12.22 -12.16 7.57
CA ARG A 122 11.52 -11.04 8.22
C ARG A 122 12.10 -9.71 7.75
N ALA A 123 11.28 -8.68 7.55
CA ALA A 123 11.79 -7.35 7.19
C ALA A 123 12.62 -6.80 8.37
N GLY A 124 13.90 -6.50 8.13
CA GLY A 124 14.88 -6.12 9.15
C GLY A 124 15.51 -4.74 8.94
N HIS A 125 14.85 -3.84 8.21
CA HIS A 125 15.37 -2.50 7.88
C HIS A 125 15.52 -1.60 9.13
N ASP A 126 16.29 -0.52 9.00
CA ASP A 126 16.56 0.42 10.09
C ASP A 126 15.31 1.20 10.53
N ALA A 127 14.40 1.46 9.58
CA ALA A 127 13.08 2.01 9.84
C ALA A 127 12.03 1.30 8.97
N MET A 128 10.95 0.85 9.60
CA MET A 128 9.82 0.18 8.92
C MET A 128 8.52 0.84 9.33
N LEU A 129 7.66 1.20 8.37
CA LEU A 129 6.41 1.91 8.63
C LEU A 129 5.21 1.03 8.33
N PHE A 130 4.22 1.09 9.22
CA PHE A 130 2.97 0.35 9.12
C PHE A 130 1.78 1.27 9.42
N THR A 131 0.61 0.89 8.93
CA THR A 131 -0.62 1.65 9.16
C THR A 131 -1.78 0.73 9.50
N PHE A 132 -2.53 1.13 10.52
CA PHE A 132 -3.76 0.45 10.91
C PHE A 132 -4.84 0.56 9.80
N SER A 133 -4.85 1.68 9.08
CA SER A 133 -5.87 2.00 8.07
C SER A 133 -5.97 0.98 6.95
N LYS A 134 -4.83 0.45 6.51
CA LYS A 134 -4.76 -0.51 5.39
C LYS A 134 -4.68 -1.95 5.84
N ALA A 135 -4.35 -2.17 7.10
CA ALA A 135 -4.31 -3.47 7.73
C ALA A 135 -5.71 -4.00 8.04
N THR A 136 -6.54 -3.13 8.64
CA THR A 136 -7.81 -3.53 9.25
C THR A 136 -9.00 -2.74 8.70
N GLY A 137 -8.79 -1.85 7.72
CA GLY A 137 -9.83 -0.97 7.20
C GLY A 137 -10.18 0.23 8.10
N HIS A 138 -9.54 0.38 9.25
CA HIS A 138 -9.85 1.41 10.25
C HIS A 138 -9.16 2.74 9.96
N ALA A 139 -9.45 3.33 8.79
CA ALA A 139 -8.81 4.56 8.35
C ALA A 139 -9.08 5.76 9.27
N GLY A 140 -10.29 5.85 9.83
CA GLY A 140 -10.72 6.93 10.73
C GLY A 140 -10.03 6.93 12.10
N SER A 141 -9.48 5.81 12.55
CA SER A 141 -8.75 5.75 13.84
C SER A 141 -7.40 6.45 13.80
N ARG A 142 -6.91 6.82 12.62
CA ARG A 142 -5.64 7.55 12.44
C ARG A 142 -4.49 6.93 13.23
N ILE A 143 -4.32 5.61 13.21
CA ILE A 143 -3.17 4.94 13.83
C ILE A 143 -2.19 4.45 12.76
N GLY A 144 -0.92 4.78 12.96
CA GLY A 144 0.22 4.12 12.32
C GLY A 144 1.32 3.89 13.34
N TRP A 145 2.31 3.09 12.97
CA TRP A 145 3.53 2.95 13.77
C TRP A 145 4.76 2.77 12.89
N ALA A 146 5.91 3.18 13.43
CA ALA A 146 7.22 2.83 12.90
C ALA A 146 7.94 1.89 13.87
N ILE A 147 8.71 0.96 13.32
CA ILE A 147 9.69 0.15 14.05
C ILE A 147 11.06 0.68 13.62
N VAL A 148 11.82 1.22 14.58
CA VAL A 148 13.08 1.94 14.35
C VAL A 148 14.18 1.29 15.14
N LYS A 149 15.33 1.05 14.50
CA LYS A 149 16.51 0.45 15.16
C LYS A 149 17.33 1.48 15.93
N ASP A 150 17.57 2.65 15.34
CA ASP A 150 18.41 3.68 15.92
C ASP A 150 17.65 4.48 16.99
N LYS A 151 18.20 4.49 18.22
CA LYS A 151 17.63 5.22 19.38
C LYS A 151 17.59 6.73 19.16
N ALA A 152 18.60 7.32 18.52
CA ALA A 152 18.66 8.75 18.26
C ALA A 152 17.63 9.17 17.21
N ILE A 153 17.43 8.36 16.16
CA ILE A 153 16.36 8.58 15.16
C ILE A 153 15.00 8.46 15.86
N ALA A 154 14.79 7.40 16.64
CA ALA A 154 13.56 7.21 17.40
C ALA A 154 13.24 8.40 18.31
N ALA A 155 14.23 8.91 19.06
CA ALA A 155 14.07 10.07 19.94
C ALA A 155 13.68 11.34 19.16
N LYS A 156 14.30 11.59 18.00
CA LYS A 156 13.93 12.73 17.15
C LYS A 156 12.52 12.60 16.56
N MET A 157 12.09 11.39 16.18
CA MET A 157 10.73 11.15 15.71
C MET A 157 9.70 11.43 16.82
N VAL A 158 10.00 11.02 18.05
CA VAL A 158 9.16 11.32 19.22
C VAL A 158 9.08 12.81 19.46
N LYS A 159 10.22 13.51 19.35
CA LYS A 159 10.25 14.96 19.48
C LYS A 159 9.35 15.65 18.45
N PHE A 160 9.38 15.19 17.20
CA PHE A 160 8.47 15.70 16.18
C PHE A 160 6.99 15.47 16.52
N ILE A 161 6.63 14.28 17.01
CA ILE A 161 5.25 13.95 17.38
C ILE A 161 4.78 14.77 18.58
N GLU A 162 5.66 14.99 19.56
CA GLU A 162 5.42 15.88 20.70
C GLU A 162 5.13 17.31 20.20
N LEU A 163 6.00 17.86 19.34
CA LEU A 163 5.85 19.22 18.82
C LEU A 163 4.64 19.41 17.89
N SER A 164 4.27 18.38 17.12
CA SER A 164 3.21 18.50 16.10
C SER A 164 1.81 18.21 16.63
N SER A 165 1.65 17.33 17.61
CA SER A 165 0.32 16.93 18.09
C SER A 165 0.27 16.50 19.56
N ILE A 166 1.34 16.69 20.33
CA ILE A 166 1.39 16.28 21.75
C ILE A 166 1.02 14.78 21.90
N GLY A 167 1.53 13.95 20.98
CA GLY A 167 1.24 12.53 20.97
C GLY A 167 0.05 12.12 20.10
N VAL A 168 -0.59 11.01 20.48
CA VAL A 168 -1.65 10.32 19.73
C VAL A 168 -2.81 10.02 20.66
N SER A 169 -4.04 10.20 20.17
CA SER A 169 -5.28 9.96 20.92
C SER A 169 -5.28 8.61 21.63
N LYS A 170 -5.49 8.62 22.95
CA LYS A 170 -5.55 7.41 23.78
C LYS A 170 -6.74 6.52 23.43
N GLU A 171 -7.87 7.10 23.04
CA GLU A 171 -9.02 6.34 22.54
C GLU A 171 -8.68 5.60 21.24
N SER A 172 -7.96 6.27 20.33
CA SER A 172 -7.52 5.65 19.08
C SER A 172 -6.55 4.50 19.33
N GLN A 173 -5.66 4.66 20.31
CA GLN A 173 -4.76 3.59 20.75
C GLN A 173 -5.52 2.43 21.41
N LEU A 174 -6.45 2.70 22.34
CA LEU A 174 -7.28 1.68 22.98
C LEU A 174 -8.10 0.88 21.96
N ARG A 175 -8.71 1.58 20.99
CA ARG A 175 -9.44 0.92 19.90
C ARG A 175 -8.52 0.03 19.07
N ALA A 176 -7.32 0.50 18.74
CA ALA A 176 -6.33 -0.29 18.03
C ALA A 176 -5.89 -1.52 18.85
N VAL A 177 -5.65 -1.38 20.16
CA VAL A 177 -5.32 -2.49 21.08
C VAL A 177 -6.39 -3.57 21.01
N LYS A 178 -7.67 -3.19 21.12
CA LYS A 178 -8.77 -4.17 21.10
C LYS A 178 -8.87 -4.91 19.77
N ILE A 179 -8.85 -4.18 18.65
CA ILE A 179 -8.99 -4.79 17.32
C ILE A 179 -7.77 -5.64 16.97
N LEU A 180 -6.56 -5.14 17.18
CA LEU A 180 -5.34 -5.91 16.92
C LEU A 180 -5.22 -7.11 17.87
N GLY A 181 -5.75 -6.99 19.09
CA GLY A 181 -5.86 -8.09 20.05
C GLY A 181 -6.72 -9.22 19.49
N VAL A 182 -7.93 -8.92 18.99
CA VAL A 182 -8.81 -9.90 18.36
C VAL A 182 -8.15 -10.56 17.15
N ILE A 183 -7.54 -9.78 16.25
CA ILE A 183 -6.85 -10.32 15.06
C ILE A 183 -5.71 -11.25 15.47
N ASP A 184 -4.96 -10.89 16.51
CA ASP A 184 -3.86 -11.71 17.00
C ASP A 184 -4.34 -12.98 17.72
N ASP A 185 -5.43 -12.91 18.48
CA ASP A 185 -6.06 -14.08 19.10
C ASP A 185 -6.56 -15.07 18.04
N ASP A 186 -7.21 -14.56 17.00
CA ASP A 186 -7.68 -15.33 15.83
C ASP A 186 -6.53 -16.00 15.06
N CYS A 187 -5.38 -15.33 14.91
CA CYS A 187 -4.19 -15.95 14.31
C CYS A 187 -3.57 -17.06 15.16
N ARG A 188 -3.76 -17.04 16.49
CA ARG A 188 -3.17 -18.04 17.41
C ARG A 188 -4.09 -19.24 17.66
N ASN A 189 -5.39 -19.05 17.52
CA ASN A 189 -6.40 -20.06 17.80
C ASN A 189 -7.26 -20.35 16.56
N PRO A 190 -6.66 -20.93 15.49
CA PRO A 190 -7.37 -21.18 14.23
C PRO A 190 -8.52 -22.18 14.34
N GLU A 191 -8.70 -22.84 15.48
CA GLU A 191 -9.78 -23.79 15.75
C GLU A 191 -11.08 -23.13 16.26
N LEU A 192 -11.05 -21.84 16.63
CA LEU A 192 -12.21 -21.14 17.20
C LEU A 192 -13.17 -20.58 16.14
N GLU A 193 -12.68 -20.31 14.92
CA GLU A 193 -13.49 -19.80 13.81
C GLU A 193 -13.10 -20.50 12.49
N ASP A 194 -14.08 -20.69 11.60
CA ASP A 194 -13.86 -21.36 10.30
C ASP A 194 -12.84 -20.63 9.41
N VAL A 195 -12.67 -19.30 9.56
CA VAL A 195 -11.82 -18.47 8.70
C VAL A 195 -11.20 -17.31 9.49
N ASN A 196 -9.87 -17.32 9.65
CA ASN A 196 -9.17 -16.19 10.26
C ASN A 196 -9.20 -14.91 9.40
N PHE A 197 -8.99 -13.76 10.03
CA PHE A 197 -9.06 -12.41 9.46
C PHE A 197 -8.21 -12.26 8.18
N PHE A 198 -7.00 -12.82 8.16
CA PHE A 198 -6.11 -12.72 7.00
C PHE A 198 -6.53 -13.65 5.86
N GLU A 199 -7.08 -14.82 6.14
CA GLU A 199 -7.71 -15.71 5.16
C GLU A 199 -8.93 -15.04 4.55
N TYR A 200 -9.81 -14.47 5.38
CA TYR A 200 -10.98 -13.73 4.92
C TYR A 200 -10.58 -12.59 3.97
N GLY A 201 -9.63 -11.74 4.39
CA GLY A 201 -9.12 -10.66 3.55
C GLY A 201 -8.50 -11.15 2.23
N ARG A 202 -7.74 -12.25 2.28
CA ARG A 202 -7.14 -12.87 1.10
C ARG A 202 -8.19 -13.37 0.13
N ARG A 203 -9.22 -14.07 0.61
CA ARG A 203 -10.32 -14.59 -0.22
C ARG A 203 -11.04 -13.46 -0.96
N ILE A 204 -11.44 -12.40 -0.24
CA ILE A 204 -12.10 -11.23 -0.83
C ILE A 204 -11.20 -10.59 -1.91
N MET A 205 -9.92 -10.43 -1.64
CA MET A 205 -8.98 -9.84 -2.59
C MET A 205 -8.76 -10.74 -3.82
N SER A 206 -8.64 -12.06 -3.64
CA SER A 206 -8.53 -13.02 -4.73
C SER A 206 -9.76 -12.97 -5.64
N ASP A 207 -10.96 -12.99 -5.08
CA ASP A 207 -12.21 -12.92 -5.85
C ASP A 207 -12.31 -11.60 -6.64
N ARG A 208 -11.92 -10.48 -6.04
CA ARG A 208 -11.90 -9.17 -6.71
C ARG A 208 -10.88 -9.13 -7.85
N TRP A 209 -9.68 -9.68 -7.64
CA TRP A 209 -8.65 -9.76 -8.67
C TRP A 209 -9.07 -10.68 -9.82
N GLU A 210 -9.74 -11.79 -9.54
CA GLU A 210 -10.26 -12.67 -10.58
C GLU A 210 -11.35 -11.98 -11.42
N LYS A 211 -12.31 -11.32 -10.76
CA LYS A 211 -13.35 -10.51 -11.44
C LYS A 211 -12.72 -9.43 -12.32
N LEU A 212 -11.71 -8.72 -11.81
CA LEU A 212 -11.00 -7.70 -12.56
C LEU A 212 -10.30 -8.28 -13.80
N ARG A 213 -9.57 -9.39 -13.65
CA ARG A 213 -8.90 -10.07 -14.77
C ARG A 213 -9.89 -10.48 -15.85
N ARG A 214 -11.05 -11.03 -15.47
CA ARG A 214 -12.14 -11.38 -16.40
C ARG A 214 -12.64 -10.15 -17.18
N VAL A 215 -12.81 -9.00 -16.53
CA VAL A 215 -13.22 -7.75 -17.19
C VAL A 215 -12.14 -7.26 -18.15
N VAL A 216 -10.87 -7.29 -17.75
CA VAL A 216 -9.75 -6.86 -18.58
C VAL A 216 -9.61 -7.75 -19.83
N ILE A 217 -9.76 -9.07 -19.70
CA ILE A 217 -9.75 -10.00 -20.85
C ILE A 217 -10.86 -9.64 -21.86
N LYS A 218 -12.08 -9.37 -21.36
CA LYS A 218 -13.21 -8.92 -22.21
C LYS A 218 -12.97 -7.58 -22.89
N THR A 219 -11.97 -6.80 -22.44
CA THR A 219 -11.68 -5.50 -23.05
C THR A 219 -10.86 -5.58 -24.35
N ASN A 220 -10.48 -6.78 -24.79
CA ASN A 220 -9.77 -7.06 -26.05
C ASN A 220 -8.50 -6.21 -26.24
N GLY A 221 -7.65 -6.14 -25.21
CA GLY A 221 -6.35 -5.44 -25.26
C GLY A 221 -6.39 -3.93 -25.02
N VAL A 222 -7.56 -3.33 -24.78
CA VAL A 222 -7.66 -1.91 -24.39
C VAL A 222 -7.00 -1.66 -23.04
N PHE A 223 -7.23 -2.56 -22.08
CA PHE A 223 -6.56 -2.53 -20.78
C PHE A 223 -5.63 -3.74 -20.64
N ASN A 224 -4.53 -3.52 -19.94
CA ASN A 224 -3.56 -4.55 -19.58
C ASN A 224 -3.26 -4.43 -18.08
N LEU A 225 -3.06 -5.58 -17.43
CA LEU A 225 -2.67 -5.67 -16.03
C LEU A 225 -1.23 -6.19 -15.93
N PRO A 226 -0.49 -5.78 -14.89
CA PRO A 226 0.78 -6.42 -14.57
C PRO A 226 0.56 -7.89 -14.20
N GLU A 227 1.50 -8.72 -14.61
CA GLU A 227 1.56 -10.10 -14.19
C GLU A 227 2.23 -10.21 -12.82
N TYR A 228 1.59 -10.95 -11.92
CA TYR A 228 2.12 -11.22 -10.61
C TYR A 228 2.47 -12.70 -10.48
N PRO A 229 3.77 -13.03 -10.51
CA PRO A 229 4.21 -14.41 -10.31
C PRO A 229 3.80 -14.95 -8.95
N GLN A 230 3.52 -16.25 -8.91
CA GLN A 230 3.22 -16.99 -7.69
C GLN A 230 4.43 -16.99 -6.75
N HIS A 231 4.18 -17.10 -5.45
CA HIS A 231 5.20 -17.18 -4.41
C HIS A 231 4.68 -17.96 -3.21
N ASN A 232 5.60 -18.59 -2.47
CA ASN A 232 5.27 -19.27 -1.22
C ASN A 232 5.11 -18.22 -0.10
N CYS A 233 3.94 -18.23 0.56
CA CYS A 233 3.64 -17.37 1.69
C CYS A 233 4.03 -18.09 2.99
N LYS A 234 5.00 -17.57 3.75
CA LYS A 234 5.43 -18.19 5.02
C LYS A 234 4.36 -18.21 6.10
N PHE A 235 3.42 -17.27 6.06
CA PHE A 235 2.35 -17.19 7.03
C PHE A 235 1.35 -18.34 6.85
N THR A 236 1.02 -18.69 5.61
CA THR A 236 0.03 -19.72 5.29
C THR A 236 0.66 -21.06 4.89
N GLY A 237 1.94 -21.07 4.51
CA GLY A 237 2.64 -22.21 3.92
C GLY A 237 2.35 -22.44 2.44
N GLU A 238 1.38 -21.73 1.86
CA GLU A 238 0.84 -21.99 0.53
C GLU A 238 1.46 -21.15 -0.58
N TYR A 239 1.38 -21.65 -1.81
CA TYR A 239 1.76 -20.89 -3.00
C TYR A 239 0.61 -20.02 -3.49
N THR A 240 0.77 -18.70 -3.41
CA THR A 240 -0.28 -17.73 -3.75
C THR A 240 0.18 -16.67 -4.74
N HIS A 241 -0.77 -16.09 -5.48
CA HIS A 241 -0.51 -14.91 -6.31
C HIS A 241 -0.63 -13.64 -5.47
N ALA A 242 0.17 -12.63 -5.81
CA ALA A 242 0.00 -11.32 -5.20
C ALA A 242 -1.32 -10.69 -5.66
N THR A 243 -2.13 -10.28 -4.68
CA THR A 243 -3.42 -9.61 -4.87
C THR A 243 -3.38 -8.22 -4.22
N PRO A 244 -2.61 -7.26 -4.79
CA PRO A 244 -2.41 -5.98 -4.14
C PRO A 244 -3.70 -5.17 -4.02
N ALA A 245 -3.77 -4.34 -2.97
CA ALA A 245 -4.89 -3.42 -2.72
C ALA A 245 -5.15 -2.36 -3.81
N PHE A 246 -4.18 -2.14 -4.70
CA PHE A 246 -4.35 -1.26 -5.85
C PHE A 246 -3.98 -2.01 -7.13
N ALA A 247 -4.84 -1.89 -8.14
CA ALA A 247 -4.57 -2.39 -9.48
C ALA A 247 -3.99 -1.27 -10.34
N TRP A 248 -2.82 -1.53 -10.94
CA TRP A 248 -2.22 -0.66 -11.95
C TRP A 248 -2.68 -1.11 -13.32
N LEU A 249 -3.56 -0.35 -13.96
CA LEU A 249 -4.03 -0.63 -15.31
C LEU A 249 -3.20 0.17 -16.30
N ARG A 250 -2.82 -0.48 -17.40
CA ARG A 250 -2.19 0.15 -18.56
C ARG A 250 -3.18 0.17 -19.72
N CYS A 251 -3.36 1.32 -20.35
CA CYS A 251 -4.14 1.46 -21.58
C CYS A 251 -3.25 1.27 -22.80
N LYS A 252 -3.86 1.03 -23.95
CA LYS A 252 -3.16 1.08 -25.24
C LYS A 252 -2.44 2.42 -25.41
N GLU A 253 -1.29 2.39 -26.07
CA GLU A 253 -0.46 3.57 -26.31
C GLU A 253 -1.27 4.67 -27.03
N GLY A 254 -1.06 5.92 -26.62
CA GLY A 254 -1.80 7.09 -27.11
C GLY A 254 -3.10 7.42 -26.35
N LEU A 255 -3.54 6.58 -25.40
CA LEU A 255 -4.75 6.85 -24.60
C LEU A 255 -4.41 7.32 -23.18
N ASN A 256 -5.17 8.29 -22.68
CA ASN A 256 -5.18 8.66 -21.28
C ASN A 256 -6.13 7.74 -20.50
N CYS A 257 -5.56 6.88 -19.65
CA CYS A 257 -6.36 5.90 -18.90
C CYS A 257 -7.34 6.54 -17.92
N GLU A 258 -6.95 7.64 -17.28
CA GLU A 258 -7.77 8.28 -16.26
C GLU A 258 -9.03 8.87 -16.88
N GLU A 259 -8.88 9.59 -17.99
CA GLU A 259 -9.98 10.13 -18.78
C GLU A 259 -10.88 9.03 -19.32
N LEU A 260 -10.30 7.98 -19.90
CA LEU A 260 -11.07 6.87 -20.47
C LEU A 260 -11.96 6.20 -19.42
N LEU A 261 -11.42 5.89 -18.23
CA LEU A 261 -12.19 5.28 -17.15
C LEU A 261 -13.25 6.24 -16.58
N ARG A 262 -12.93 7.54 -16.49
CA ARG A 262 -13.86 8.56 -16.01
C ARG A 262 -15.03 8.75 -16.98
N GLU A 263 -14.78 8.81 -18.28
CA GLU A 263 -15.81 9.11 -19.27
C GLU A 263 -16.68 7.90 -19.60
N LYS A 264 -16.04 6.77 -19.93
CA LYS A 264 -16.70 5.56 -20.44
C LYS A 264 -17.18 4.62 -19.34
N CYS A 265 -16.52 4.62 -18.19
CA CYS A 265 -16.84 3.70 -17.09
C CYS A 265 -17.37 4.44 -15.85
N LYS A 266 -17.35 5.79 -15.83
CA LYS A 266 -17.72 6.63 -14.67
C LYS A 266 -16.93 6.30 -13.41
N ILE A 267 -15.66 5.89 -13.59
CA ILE A 267 -14.76 5.51 -12.50
C ILE A 267 -13.75 6.63 -12.28
N MET A 268 -13.73 7.18 -11.07
CA MET A 268 -12.67 8.09 -10.65
C MET A 268 -11.42 7.30 -10.25
N THR A 269 -10.30 7.60 -10.89
CA THR A 269 -9.02 6.93 -10.65
C THR A 269 -7.92 7.98 -10.48
N ARG A 270 -6.69 7.54 -10.18
CA ARG A 270 -5.52 8.44 -10.19
C ARG A 270 -4.57 8.04 -11.30
N GLY A 271 -4.40 8.90 -12.28
CA GLY A 271 -3.50 8.70 -13.42
C GLY A 271 -2.03 8.56 -13.00
N GLY A 272 -1.26 7.87 -13.83
CA GLY A 272 0.15 7.56 -13.61
C GLY A 272 1.03 8.81 -13.52
N THR A 273 0.64 9.91 -14.16
CA THR A 273 1.33 11.20 -14.10
C THR A 273 1.47 11.75 -12.68
N SER A 274 0.45 11.52 -11.83
CA SER A 274 0.49 11.89 -10.40
C SER A 274 1.55 11.13 -9.58
N PHE A 275 2.14 10.08 -10.16
CA PHE A 275 3.12 9.21 -9.53
C PHE A 275 4.46 9.18 -10.29
N GLY A 276 4.69 10.15 -11.18
CA GLY A 276 5.89 10.24 -12.01
C GLY A 276 5.95 9.18 -13.13
N GLY A 277 4.82 8.59 -13.51
CA GLY A 277 4.68 7.66 -14.62
C GLY A 277 3.96 8.27 -15.83
N GLU A 278 3.69 7.43 -16.84
CA GLU A 278 3.00 7.83 -18.08
C GLU A 278 1.47 7.94 -17.87
N SER A 279 0.79 8.77 -18.66
CA SER A 279 -0.69 8.93 -18.66
C SER A 279 -1.43 7.68 -19.14
N THR A 280 -0.72 6.75 -19.76
CA THR A 280 -1.23 5.42 -20.14
C THR A 280 -1.41 4.50 -18.95
N TYR A 281 -1.05 4.91 -17.73
CA TYR A 281 -1.27 4.15 -16.51
C TYR A 281 -2.31 4.83 -15.63
N THR A 282 -3.06 4.03 -14.89
CA THR A 282 -3.92 4.53 -13.82
C THR A 282 -4.00 3.54 -12.67
N ARG A 283 -4.21 4.07 -11.47
CA ARG A 283 -4.36 3.30 -10.24
C ARG A 283 -5.83 3.18 -9.85
N VAL A 284 -6.31 1.95 -9.74
CA VAL A 284 -7.67 1.63 -9.27
C VAL A 284 -7.62 1.05 -7.86
N ASN A 285 -8.55 1.50 -7.01
CA ASN A 285 -8.70 1.01 -5.64
C ASN A 285 -9.43 -0.34 -5.62
N MET A 286 -8.82 -1.36 -5.03
CA MET A 286 -9.40 -2.70 -4.87
C MET A 286 -9.99 -2.93 -3.47
N LEU A 287 -9.92 -1.94 -2.57
CA LEU A 287 -10.38 -2.02 -1.17
C LEU A 287 -11.72 -1.29 -0.91
N SER A 288 -12.44 -0.88 -1.95
CA SER A 288 -13.75 -0.22 -1.80
C SER A 288 -14.82 -1.19 -1.26
N SER A 289 -16.03 -0.72 -1.02
CA SER A 289 -17.16 -1.63 -0.76
C SER A 289 -17.43 -2.54 -1.97
N ASP A 290 -18.09 -3.68 -1.76
CA ASP A 290 -18.46 -4.58 -2.86
C ASP A 290 -19.42 -3.91 -3.86
N ALA A 291 -20.31 -3.04 -3.36
CA ALA A 291 -21.22 -2.25 -4.18
C ALA A 291 -20.45 -1.32 -5.13
N GLU A 292 -19.52 -0.53 -4.59
CA GLU A 292 -18.66 0.37 -5.39
C GLU A 292 -17.77 -0.41 -6.36
N PHE A 293 -17.15 -1.50 -5.90
CA PHE A 293 -16.30 -2.34 -6.75
C PHE A 293 -17.11 -2.92 -7.91
N THR A 294 -18.30 -3.44 -7.63
CA THR A 294 -19.16 -4.02 -8.65
C THR A 294 -19.69 -2.97 -9.62
N LEU A 295 -20.07 -1.79 -9.12
CA LEU A 295 -20.56 -0.68 -9.93
C LEU A 295 -19.49 -0.18 -10.90
N CYS A 296 -18.27 0.00 -10.39
CA CYS A 296 -17.08 0.39 -11.12
C CYS A 296 -16.92 -0.45 -12.40
N TRP A 297 -16.98 -1.78 -12.28
CA TRP A 297 -16.74 -2.68 -13.41
C TRP A 297 -17.97 -2.97 -14.28
N LYS A 298 -19.19 -2.87 -13.73
CA LYS A 298 -20.43 -2.97 -14.53
C LYS A 298 -20.53 -1.85 -15.57
N GLY A 299 -20.15 -0.62 -15.21
CA GLY A 299 -20.15 0.53 -16.14
C GLY A 299 -19.25 0.31 -17.36
N CYS A 300 -18.09 -0.32 -17.14
CA CYS A 300 -17.11 -0.60 -18.20
C CYS A 300 -17.55 -1.71 -19.17
N LEU A 301 -18.43 -2.61 -18.75
CA LEU A 301 -19.04 -3.61 -19.63
C LEU A 301 -20.25 -3.06 -20.41
N ARG A 302 -21.05 -2.17 -19.79
CA ARG A 302 -22.27 -1.59 -20.39
C ARG A 302 -21.99 -0.56 -21.49
N SER A 303 -20.91 0.21 -21.39
CA SER A 303 -20.55 1.18 -22.44
C SER A 303 -20.15 0.52 -23.77
N ARG A 304 -20.02 -0.82 -23.81
CA ARG A 304 -19.69 -1.58 -25.01
C ARG A 304 -20.87 -2.22 -25.74
N THR A 305 -22.03 -2.40 -25.10
CA THR A 305 -23.19 -2.97 -25.81
C THR A 305 -23.76 -2.03 -26.86
N HIS A 306 -23.55 -0.72 -26.75
CA HIS A 306 -24.07 0.26 -27.72
C HIS A 306 -23.07 0.76 -28.77
N GLN A 307 -21.77 0.43 -28.66
CA GLN A 307 -20.75 1.06 -29.50
C GLN A 307 -20.17 0.13 -30.59
N TRP A 308 -20.53 -1.17 -30.61
CA TRP A 308 -20.10 -2.10 -31.66
C TRP A 308 -21.21 -2.50 -32.65
N GLU A 309 -22.49 -2.41 -32.29
CA GLU A 309 -23.57 -2.65 -33.27
C GLU A 309 -23.61 -1.58 -34.37
N ILE A 310 -23.23 -0.33 -34.05
CA ILE A 310 -23.25 0.76 -35.03
C ILE A 310 -22.07 0.68 -36.01
N GLU A 311 -20.89 0.22 -35.59
CA GLU A 311 -19.77 0.00 -36.53
C GLU A 311 -19.93 -1.31 -37.33
N PHE A 312 -20.56 -2.35 -36.78
CA PHE A 312 -20.86 -3.57 -37.55
C PHE A 312 -21.99 -3.36 -38.56
N MET A 313 -22.98 -2.51 -38.26
CA MET A 313 -24.08 -2.20 -39.18
C MET A 313 -23.67 -1.17 -40.26
N LEU A 314 -22.70 -0.28 -39.98
CA LEU A 314 -22.13 0.65 -40.98
C LEU A 314 -21.07 0.00 -41.89
N MET A 315 -20.38 -1.07 -41.45
CA MET A 315 -19.46 -1.82 -42.33
C MET A 315 -20.11 -2.95 -43.15
N SER A 316 -21.39 -3.27 -42.92
CA SER A 316 -22.12 -4.30 -43.68
C SER A 316 -23.08 -3.74 -44.74
N THR A 317 -23.11 -2.42 -44.98
CA THR A 317 -24.02 -1.78 -45.95
C THR A 317 -23.31 -0.98 -47.06
N LEU A 318 -22.02 -1.23 -47.32
CA LEU A 318 -21.25 -0.48 -48.34
C LEU A 318 -20.37 -1.35 -49.26
N CYS A 319 -20.80 -2.57 -49.56
CA CYS A 319 -20.16 -3.38 -50.60
C CYS A 319 -21.18 -4.22 -51.40
N VAL A 320 -22.14 -3.55 -52.04
CA VAL A 320 -22.80 -4.03 -53.27
C VAL A 320 -23.08 -2.78 -54.12
N ILE A 321 -22.87 -2.88 -55.43
CA ILE A 321 -22.93 -1.83 -56.49
C ILE A 321 -21.60 -1.03 -56.56
N ASN A 322 -20.72 -1.19 -57.56
CA ASN A 322 -20.79 -1.68 -58.94
C ASN A 322 -19.44 -2.30 -59.32
#